data_AF-A0A379WII6-F1
#
_entry.id   AF-A0A379WII6-F1
#
_cell.length_a   1.000
_cell.length_b   1.000
_cell.length_c   1.000
_cell.angle_alpha   90.00
_cell.angle_beta   90.00
_cell.angle_gamma   90.00
#
_symmetry.space_group_name_H-M   'P 1'
#
loop_
_entity.id
_entity.type
_entity.pdbx_description
1 polymer ?
#
loop_
_entity_poly.entity_id
_entity_poly.type
_entity_poly.pdbx_seq_one_letter_code
_entity_poly.pdbx_strand_id
1 'polypeptide(L)'
;MYQVVASDLDGTLLSPTIRCPLCQRDSEAVDRTRHPFCLCHWSSSCRCRAIRDNLEIKSYMITSNGARVHDTDGNLVFTHNLDSNIASDLFGVVNANPDIVTNVYRDDEWFMNRHRPDEMRFFKEAVFNYSLFEPALLEPEGVSKVFFTSDTHESCCRWSRRLTRAGAIG
;
A
#
# COMPACT_ATOMS: atom_id res chain seq x y z
N MET A 1 -7.67 21.33 -21.01
CA MET A 1 -8.76 20.41 -20.61
C MET A 1 -8.11 19.13 -20.13
N TYR A 2 -8.45 18.66 -18.92
CA TYR A 2 -7.83 17.46 -18.33
C TYR A 2 -8.60 16.22 -18.73
N GLN A 3 -7.91 15.21 -19.25
CA GLN A 3 -8.54 13.97 -19.74
C GLN A 3 -8.69 12.92 -18.64
N VAL A 4 -7.89 12.98 -17.58
CA VAL A 4 -7.86 12.03 -16.48
C VAL A 4 -7.62 12.81 -15.19
N VAL A 5 -8.27 12.38 -14.10
CA VAL A 5 -8.00 12.88 -12.76
C VAL A 5 -7.40 11.74 -11.94
N ALA A 6 -6.19 11.96 -11.42
CA ALA A 6 -5.53 11.03 -10.51
C ALA A 6 -5.39 11.69 -9.13
N SER A 7 -5.79 10.97 -8.08
CA SER A 7 -5.69 11.49 -6.72
C SER A 7 -5.17 10.41 -5.78
N ASP A 8 -4.28 10.81 -4.87
CA ASP A 8 -4.01 10.04 -3.67
C ASP A 8 -5.24 10.07 -2.73
N LEU A 9 -5.29 9.13 -1.79
CA LEU A 9 -6.38 8.96 -0.84
C LEU A 9 -6.09 9.66 0.50
N ASP A 10 -5.22 9.08 1.33
CA ASP A 10 -4.99 9.56 2.70
C ASP A 10 -4.34 10.94 2.69
N GLY A 11 -4.94 11.90 3.38
CA GLY A 11 -4.41 13.28 3.45
C GLY A 11 -4.57 14.09 2.16
N THR A 12 -5.22 13.53 1.12
CA THR A 12 -5.54 14.23 -0.14
C THR A 12 -7.04 14.21 -0.42
N LEU A 13 -7.59 13.09 -0.91
CA LEU A 13 -9.02 12.95 -1.20
C LEU A 13 -9.85 12.62 0.05
N LEU A 14 -9.27 11.85 0.97
CA LEU A 14 -9.92 11.42 2.20
C LEU A 14 -9.64 12.39 3.33
N SER A 15 -10.70 12.72 4.06
CA SER A 15 -10.62 13.41 5.34
C SER A 15 -9.93 12.53 6.40
N PRO A 16 -9.51 13.08 7.56
CA PRO A 16 -8.94 12.31 8.66
C PRO A 16 -9.85 11.20 9.22
N THR A 17 -11.15 11.22 8.87
CA THR A 17 -12.13 10.19 9.22
C THR A 17 -12.39 9.18 8.10
N ILE A 18 -11.49 9.08 7.12
CA ILE A 18 -11.53 8.15 5.97
C ILE A 18 -12.85 8.28 5.18
N ARG A 19 -13.38 9.50 5.15
CA ARG A 19 -14.56 9.89 4.35
C ARG A 19 -14.12 10.82 3.24
N CYS A 20 -14.73 10.70 2.06
CA CYS A 20 -14.59 11.69 0.98
C CYS A 20 -15.81 12.63 0.99
N PRO A 21 -15.69 13.85 1.55
CA PRO A 21 -16.82 14.78 1.65
C PRO A 21 -17.26 15.30 0.27
N LEU A 22 -16.34 15.35 -0.70
CA LEU A 22 -16.61 15.77 -2.07
C LEU A 22 -17.41 14.69 -2.83
N CYS A 23 -17.05 13.43 -2.66
CA CYS A 23 -17.73 12.29 -3.27
C CYS A 23 -19.17 12.17 -2.74
N GLN A 24 -19.40 12.45 -1.46
CA GLN A 24 -20.74 12.40 -0.85
C GLN A 24 -21.65 13.57 -1.24
N ARG A 25 -21.08 14.73 -1.57
CA ARG A 25 -21.87 15.92 -1.94
C ARG A 25 -22.21 15.95 -3.43
N ASP A 26 -21.31 15.47 -4.27
CA ASP A 26 -21.34 15.69 -5.71
C ASP A 26 -21.05 14.40 -6.50
N SER A 27 -21.51 13.24 -6.01
CA SER A 27 -21.38 11.95 -6.72
C SER A 27 -21.93 12.02 -8.15
N GLU A 28 -23.06 12.70 -8.35
CA GLU A 28 -23.60 12.98 -9.68
C GLU A 28 -22.70 13.88 -10.54
N ALA A 29 -21.98 14.85 -9.95
CA ALA A 29 -21.09 15.72 -10.71
C ALA A 29 -19.82 14.97 -11.15
N VAL A 30 -19.29 14.10 -10.28
CA VAL A 30 -18.15 13.23 -10.60
C VAL A 30 -18.52 12.29 -11.75
N ASP A 31 -19.67 11.63 -11.68
CA ASP A 31 -20.16 10.72 -12.74
C ASP A 31 -20.46 11.48 -14.05
N ARG A 32 -21.02 12.69 -13.97
CA ARG A 32 -21.29 13.54 -15.15
C ARG A 32 -20.05 14.05 -15.86
N THR A 33 -18.88 14.06 -15.22
CA THR A 33 -17.66 14.54 -15.89
C THR A 33 -17.20 13.62 -17.03
N ARG A 34 -17.58 12.33 -17.07
CA ARG A 34 -17.13 11.33 -18.08
C ARG A 34 -15.61 11.16 -18.19
N HIS A 35 -14.80 11.75 -17.31
CA HIS A 35 -13.34 11.60 -17.34
C HIS A 35 -12.95 10.42 -16.45
N PRO A 36 -12.07 9.51 -16.91
CA PRO A 36 -11.52 8.45 -16.07
C PRO A 36 -10.94 9.00 -14.77
N PHE A 37 -11.38 8.42 -13.65
CA PHE A 37 -10.85 8.73 -12.32
C PHE A 37 -9.92 7.60 -11.88
N CYS A 38 -8.73 7.95 -11.41
CA CYS A 38 -7.73 7.01 -10.91
C CYS A 38 -7.45 7.32 -9.43
N LEU A 39 -7.74 6.35 -8.56
CA LEU A 39 -7.39 6.42 -7.14
C LEU A 39 -6.03 5.75 -6.93
N CYS A 40 -5.10 6.48 -6.32
CA CYS A 40 -3.75 5.99 -6.01
C CYS A 40 -3.62 5.80 -4.50
N HIS A 41 -3.01 4.69 -4.06
CA HIS A 41 -2.80 4.44 -2.65
C HIS A 41 -1.58 3.58 -2.36
N TRP A 42 -0.97 3.80 -1.19
CA TRP A 42 0.27 3.12 -0.78
C TRP A 42 0.06 1.72 -0.20
N SER A 43 -1.14 1.44 0.32
CA SER A 43 -1.52 0.16 0.94
C SER A 43 -1.89 -0.92 -0.09
N SER A 44 -2.06 -2.15 0.41
CA SER A 44 -2.55 -3.31 -0.34
C SER A 44 -3.92 -3.09 -0.95
N SER A 45 -4.19 -3.81 -2.05
CA SER A 45 -5.45 -3.73 -2.80
C SER A 45 -6.65 -4.18 -1.96
N CYS A 46 -6.47 -5.13 -1.05
CA CYS A 46 -7.53 -5.60 -0.14
C CYS A 46 -8.10 -4.46 0.72
N ARG A 47 -7.24 -3.60 1.27
CA ARG A 47 -7.67 -2.46 2.09
C ARG A 47 -8.43 -1.43 1.26
N CYS A 48 -7.90 -1.11 0.08
CA CYS A 48 -8.48 -0.05 -0.72
C CYS A 48 -9.83 -0.43 -1.32
N ARG A 49 -10.12 -1.73 -1.47
CA ARG A 49 -11.43 -2.22 -1.95
C ARG A 49 -12.57 -1.70 -1.08
N ALA A 50 -12.43 -1.76 0.24
CA ALA A 50 -13.41 -1.21 1.18
C ALA A 50 -13.61 0.30 1.02
N ILE A 51 -12.52 1.04 0.78
CA ILE A 51 -12.58 2.49 0.53
C ILE A 51 -13.33 2.77 -0.78
N ARG A 52 -12.99 2.09 -1.88
CA ARG A 52 -13.67 2.23 -3.16
C ARG A 52 -15.16 1.94 -3.05
N ASP A 53 -15.52 0.86 -2.38
CA ASP A 53 -16.92 0.45 -2.22
C ASP A 53 -17.71 1.51 -1.42
N ASN A 54 -17.07 2.22 -0.49
CA ASN A 54 -17.67 3.37 0.23
C ASN A 54 -17.71 4.68 -0.57
N LEU A 55 -16.90 4.82 -1.63
CA LEU A 55 -16.83 6.05 -2.44
C LEU A 55 -17.90 6.12 -3.52
N GLU A 56 -18.55 4.99 -3.86
CA GLU A 56 -19.62 4.88 -4.87
C GLU A 56 -19.25 5.46 -6.25
N ILE A 57 -17.96 5.55 -6.59
CA ILE A 57 -17.44 6.09 -7.85
C ILE A 57 -16.74 4.99 -8.66
N LYS A 58 -17.08 4.86 -9.95
CA LYS A 58 -16.32 4.02 -10.89
C LYS A 58 -14.95 4.62 -11.15
N SER A 59 -13.91 3.95 -10.68
CA SER A 59 -12.53 4.43 -10.80
C SER A 59 -11.56 3.27 -11.00
N TYR A 60 -10.47 3.53 -11.73
CA TYR A 60 -9.29 2.66 -11.69
C TYR A 60 -8.61 2.80 -10.34
N MET A 61 -7.95 1.73 -9.90
CA MET A 61 -7.27 1.73 -8.62
C MET A 61 -5.83 1.27 -8.72
N ILE A 62 -4.92 2.18 -8.39
CA ILE A 62 -3.47 1.97 -8.36
C ILE A 62 -3.07 1.78 -6.89
N THR A 63 -2.51 0.63 -6.56
CA THR A 63 -2.25 0.23 -5.16
C THR A 63 -0.82 -0.27 -4.99
N SER A 64 -0.37 -0.41 -3.74
CA SER A 64 1.01 -0.76 -3.39
C SER A 64 2.04 0.12 -4.12
N ASN A 65 1.79 1.43 -4.18
CA ASN A 65 2.61 2.41 -4.90
C ASN A 65 2.81 2.12 -6.41
N GLY A 66 1.84 1.45 -7.06
CA GLY A 66 1.89 1.18 -8.50
C GLY A 66 2.20 -0.27 -8.87
N ALA A 67 2.56 -1.11 -7.89
CA ALA A 67 2.81 -2.54 -8.12
C ALA A 67 1.56 -3.33 -8.54
N ARG A 68 0.37 -2.75 -8.36
CA ARG A 68 -0.92 -3.36 -8.69
C ARG A 68 -1.87 -2.32 -9.29
N VAL A 69 -2.54 -2.67 -10.40
CA VAL A 69 -3.62 -1.85 -10.99
C VAL A 69 -4.86 -2.70 -11.15
N HIS A 70 -5.99 -2.17 -10.68
CA HIS A 70 -7.31 -2.75 -10.85
C HIS A 70 -8.18 -1.86 -11.74
N ASP A 71 -9.03 -2.47 -12.56
CA ASP A 71 -10.03 -1.76 -13.35
C ASP A 71 -11.23 -1.31 -12.48
N THR A 72 -12.20 -0.67 -13.12
CA THR A 72 -13.42 -0.16 -12.46
C THR A 72 -14.30 -1.24 -11.86
N ASP A 73 -14.20 -2.48 -12.36
CA ASP A 73 -14.96 -3.63 -11.86
C ASP A 73 -14.19 -4.37 -10.75
N GLY A 74 -12.92 -4.01 -10.53
CA GLY A 74 -12.04 -4.61 -9.53
C GLY A 74 -11.26 -5.81 -10.04
N ASN A 75 -11.18 -6.03 -11.35
CA ASN A 75 -10.31 -7.04 -11.94
C ASN A 75 -8.87 -6.53 -11.96
N LEU A 76 -7.93 -7.41 -11.68
CA LEU A 76 -6.51 -7.10 -11.71
C LEU A 76 -6.03 -6.98 -13.17
N VAL A 77 -5.57 -5.79 -13.55
CA VAL A 77 -5.12 -5.47 -14.92
C VAL A 77 -3.60 -5.56 -15.04
N PHE A 78 -2.88 -5.22 -13.97
CA PHE A 78 -1.43 -5.16 -13.98
C PHE A 78 -0.83 -5.56 -12.65
N THR A 79 0.27 -6.30 -12.71
CA THR A 79 1.11 -6.66 -11.57
C THR A 79 2.58 -6.41 -11.90
N HIS A 80 3.30 -5.86 -10.95
CA HIS A 80 4.75 -5.75 -11.00
C HIS A 80 5.29 -6.07 -9.60
N ASN A 81 5.95 -7.21 -9.47
CA ASN A 81 6.53 -7.67 -8.22
C ASN A 81 8.00 -7.30 -8.14
N LEU A 82 8.53 -7.27 -6.92
CA LEU A 82 9.96 -7.29 -6.71
C LEU A 82 10.55 -8.59 -7.25
N ASP A 83 11.77 -8.52 -7.78
CA ASP A 83 12.54 -9.71 -8.14
C ASP A 83 12.81 -10.53 -6.87
N SER A 84 12.71 -11.87 -6.97
CA SER A 84 12.78 -12.77 -5.82
C SER A 84 14.08 -12.61 -5.00
N ASN A 85 15.21 -12.35 -5.65
CA ASN A 85 16.48 -12.09 -4.98
C ASN A 85 16.43 -10.80 -4.13
N ILE A 86 15.89 -9.71 -4.68
CA ILE A 86 15.72 -8.44 -3.98
C ILE A 86 14.75 -8.61 -2.80
N ALA A 87 13.62 -9.29 -3.03
CA ALA A 87 12.64 -9.55 -1.97
C ALA A 87 13.25 -10.34 -0.81
N SER A 88 13.98 -11.43 -1.11
CA SER A 88 14.65 -12.25 -0.10
C SER A 88 15.68 -11.46 0.71
N ASP A 89 16.48 -10.62 0.07
CA ASP A 89 17.44 -9.74 0.76
C ASP A 89 16.72 -8.76 1.70
N LEU A 90 15.63 -8.16 1.25
CA LEU A 90 14.85 -7.18 2.02
C LEU A 90 14.15 -7.79 3.24
N PHE A 91 13.83 -9.08 3.23
CA PHE A 91 13.25 -9.77 4.40
C PHE A 91 14.20 -9.76 5.60
N GLY A 92 15.50 -9.94 5.35
CA GLY A 92 16.53 -10.07 6.39
C GLY A 92 17.31 -8.80 6.71
N VAL A 93 17.32 -7.81 5.81
CA VAL A 93 18.29 -6.69 5.81
C VAL A 93 18.38 -5.91 7.12
N VAL A 94 17.26 -5.75 7.83
CA VAL A 94 17.19 -5.06 9.13
C VAL A 94 16.63 -5.92 10.25
N ASN A 95 16.56 -7.25 10.07
CA ASN A 95 15.92 -8.13 11.05
C ASN A 95 16.60 -8.09 12.42
N ALA A 96 17.92 -7.88 12.49
CA ALA A 96 18.65 -7.76 13.75
C ALA A 96 18.36 -6.45 14.52
N ASN A 97 17.74 -5.45 13.89
CA ASN A 97 17.47 -4.16 14.54
C ASN A 97 16.10 -4.22 15.26
N PRO A 98 16.04 -4.10 16.59
CA PRO A 98 14.77 -4.16 17.34
C PRO A 98 13.84 -2.98 17.03
N ASP A 99 14.39 -1.83 16.64
CA ASP A 99 13.65 -0.57 16.46
C ASP A 99 12.90 -0.49 15.13
N ILE A 100 13.09 -1.48 14.25
CA ILE A 100 12.52 -1.51 12.91
C ILE A 100 11.75 -2.80 12.69
N VAL A 101 10.54 -2.66 12.20
CA VAL A 101 9.69 -3.78 11.81
C VAL A 101 9.62 -3.86 10.29
N THR A 102 9.86 -5.06 9.77
CA THR A 102 9.78 -5.37 8.34
C THR A 102 8.38 -5.86 8.03
N ASN A 103 7.73 -5.21 7.08
CA ASN A 103 6.41 -5.55 6.59
C ASN A 103 6.49 -5.95 5.12
N VAL A 104 5.78 -7.00 4.74
CA VAL A 104 5.76 -7.52 3.38
C VAL A 104 4.32 -7.65 2.91
N TYR A 105 4.03 -7.08 1.75
CA TYR A 105 2.79 -7.36 1.03
C TYR A 105 3.08 -8.35 -0.09
N ARG A 106 2.54 -9.55 0.07
CA ARG A 106 2.65 -10.64 -0.89
C ARG A 106 1.26 -11.00 -1.35
N ASP A 107 0.96 -10.70 -2.61
CA ASP A 107 -0.39 -10.78 -3.15
C ASP A 107 -1.42 -10.08 -2.25
N ASP A 108 -2.40 -10.83 -1.74
CA ASP A 108 -3.46 -10.35 -0.84
C ASP A 108 -3.12 -10.53 0.65
N GLU A 109 -1.89 -10.96 0.97
CA GLU A 109 -1.42 -11.24 2.33
C GLU A 109 -0.45 -10.16 2.83
N TRP A 110 -0.47 -9.97 4.15
CA TRP A 110 0.46 -9.09 4.86
C TRP A 110 1.25 -9.89 5.88
N PHE A 111 2.57 -9.77 5.82
CA PHE A 111 3.48 -10.41 6.75
C PHE A 111 4.27 -9.37 7.55
N MET A 112 4.54 -9.68 8.81
CA MET A 112 5.38 -8.90 9.71
C MET A 112 6.45 -9.79 10.35
N ASN A 113 7.68 -9.30 10.48
CA ASN A 113 8.75 -10.10 11.11
C ASN A 113 8.64 -10.18 12.63
N ARG A 114 7.80 -9.35 13.26
CA ARG A 114 7.50 -9.38 14.71
C ARG A 114 6.21 -8.64 15.03
N HIS A 115 5.68 -8.92 16.22
CA HIS A 115 4.48 -8.24 16.71
C HIS A 115 4.73 -6.76 16.98
N ARG A 116 3.81 -5.92 16.50
CA ARG A 116 3.71 -4.51 16.84
C ARG A 116 2.23 -4.13 16.94
N PRO A 117 1.55 -4.52 18.03
CA PRO A 117 0.08 -4.46 18.12
C PRO A 117 -0.48 -3.05 17.95
N ASP A 118 0.30 -2.00 18.25
CA ASP A 118 -0.12 -0.62 18.02
C ASP A 118 -0.31 -0.28 16.53
N GLU A 119 0.39 -0.97 15.61
CA GLU A 119 0.21 -0.77 14.17
C GLU A 119 -1.17 -1.23 13.69
N MET A 120 -1.80 -2.19 14.37
CA MET A 120 -3.16 -2.64 14.04
C MET A 120 -4.19 -1.51 14.14
N ARG A 121 -3.89 -0.44 14.89
CA ARG A 121 -4.77 0.73 15.00
C ARG A 121 -4.98 1.43 13.66
N PHE A 122 -4.04 1.32 12.73
CA PHE A 122 -4.11 1.94 11.40
C PHE A 122 -4.84 1.09 10.36
N PHE A 123 -5.14 -0.17 10.67
CA PHE A 123 -5.76 -1.13 9.73
C PHE A 123 -7.17 -1.57 10.15
N LYS A 124 -7.81 -0.87 11.09
CA LYS A 124 -9.10 -1.24 11.71
C LYS A 124 -10.27 -1.46 10.73
N GLU A 125 -10.22 -0.86 9.56
CA GLU A 125 -11.36 -0.82 8.61
C GLU A 125 -11.37 -1.96 7.61
N ALA A 126 -10.27 -2.71 7.49
CA ALA A 126 -10.20 -3.88 6.63
C ALA A 126 -10.00 -5.13 7.50
N VAL A 127 -10.59 -6.27 7.11
CA VAL A 127 -10.23 -7.59 7.65
C VAL A 127 -8.86 -7.97 7.09
N PHE A 128 -7.85 -7.17 7.43
CA PHE A 128 -6.50 -7.25 6.90
C PHE A 128 -5.55 -7.44 8.09
N ASN A 129 -5.44 -8.69 8.52
CA ASN A 129 -4.56 -9.10 9.59
C ASN A 129 -3.19 -9.46 9.01
N TYR A 130 -2.14 -9.26 9.82
CA TYR A 130 -0.82 -9.74 9.46
C TYR A 130 -0.59 -11.16 9.97
N SER A 131 0.22 -11.91 9.24
CA SER A 131 0.85 -13.14 9.69
C SER A 131 2.29 -12.86 10.08
N LEU A 132 2.80 -13.55 11.11
CA LEU A 132 4.23 -13.50 11.39
C LEU A 132 5.01 -14.33 10.38
N PHE A 133 6.21 -13.88 10.03
CA PHE A 133 7.14 -14.66 9.21
C PHE A 133 8.55 -14.64 9.80
N GLU A 134 9.27 -15.73 9.56
CA GLU A 134 10.71 -15.78 9.72
C GLU A 134 11.37 -15.47 8.37
N PRO A 135 12.39 -14.60 8.29
CA PRO A 135 12.97 -14.16 7.01
C PRO A 135 13.43 -15.27 6.08
N ALA A 136 13.88 -16.41 6.64
CA ALA A 136 14.35 -17.55 5.85
C ALA A 136 13.23 -18.47 5.35
N LEU A 137 11.98 -18.25 5.77
CA LEU A 137 10.85 -19.14 5.48
C LEU A 137 9.78 -18.51 4.58
N LEU A 138 9.83 -17.20 4.35
CA LEU A 138 8.85 -16.53 3.50
C LEU A 138 9.24 -16.69 2.02
N GLU A 139 8.30 -17.16 1.20
CA GLU A 139 8.48 -17.27 -0.24
C GLU A 139 8.63 -15.87 -0.88
N PRO A 140 9.72 -15.61 -1.64
CA PRO A 140 10.01 -14.29 -2.19
C PRO A 140 9.19 -13.94 -3.45
N GLU A 141 8.49 -14.89 -4.06
CA GLU A 141 7.61 -14.65 -5.19
C GLU A 141 6.29 -13.98 -4.75
N GLY A 142 5.73 -13.13 -5.63
CA GLY A 142 4.45 -12.45 -5.39
C GLY A 142 4.55 -11.19 -4.52
N VAL A 143 5.77 -10.80 -4.13
CA VAL A 143 6.00 -9.63 -3.28
C VAL A 143 5.78 -8.34 -4.06
N SER A 144 4.69 -7.66 -3.75
CA SER A 144 4.37 -6.35 -4.32
C SER A 144 5.17 -5.22 -3.69
N LYS A 145 5.46 -5.33 -2.38
CA LYS A 145 6.12 -4.28 -1.61
C LYS A 145 6.73 -4.83 -0.32
N VAL A 146 7.91 -4.35 0.02
CA VAL A 146 8.48 -4.42 1.38
C VAL A 146 8.57 -3.01 1.94
N PHE A 147 8.16 -2.82 3.19
CA PHE A 147 8.25 -1.53 3.85
C PHE A 147 8.65 -1.67 5.32
N PHE A 148 9.32 -0.65 5.83
CA PHE A 148 9.90 -0.63 7.17
C PHE A 148 9.19 0.41 8.02
N THR A 149 8.80 0.04 9.23
CA THR A 149 8.20 0.95 10.21
C THR A 149 9.09 1.07 11.45
N SER A 150 9.12 2.27 12.03
CA SER A 150 9.89 2.59 13.24
C SER A 150 9.20 3.72 14.00
N ASP A 151 9.39 3.79 15.31
CA ASP A 151 8.86 4.87 16.15
C ASP A 151 9.52 6.23 15.87
N THR A 152 10.71 6.23 15.28
CA THR A 152 11.48 7.45 15.02
C THR A 152 11.70 7.67 13.53
N HIS A 153 11.33 8.86 13.06
CA HIS A 153 11.56 9.31 11.68
C HIS A 153 13.06 9.22 11.30
N GLU A 154 13.94 9.58 12.22
CA GLU A 154 15.39 9.59 12.02
C GLU A 154 15.95 8.18 11.73
N SER A 155 15.41 7.15 12.41
CA SER A 155 15.77 5.75 12.15
C SER A 155 15.39 5.36 10.73
N CYS A 156 14.15 5.63 10.31
CA CYS A 156 13.69 5.38 8.94
C CYS A 156 14.56 6.10 7.90
N CYS A 157 14.86 7.39 8.09
CA CYS A 157 15.69 8.16 7.16
C CYS A 157 17.12 7.62 7.07
N ARG A 158 17.71 7.21 8.19
CA ARG A 158 19.05 6.62 8.21
C ARG A 158 19.11 5.34 7.40
N TRP A 159 18.11 4.47 7.55
CA TRP A 159 18.07 3.19 6.85
C TRP A 159 17.70 3.32 5.37
N SER A 160 16.77 4.20 5.03
CA SER A 160 16.48 4.55 3.63
C SER A 160 17.76 4.94 2.89
N ARG A 161 18.59 5.85 3.45
CA ARG A 161 19.87 6.24 2.84
C ARG A 161 20.86 5.07 2.71
N ARG A 162 20.89 4.14 3.68
CA ARG A 162 21.78 2.97 3.63
C ARG A 162 21.37 2.00 2.52
N LEU A 163 20.08 1.70 2.42
CA LEU A 163 19.54 0.82 1.39
C LEU A 163 19.74 1.38 -0.02
N THR A 164 19.51 2.69 -0.23
CA THR A 164 19.77 3.33 -1.53
C THR A 164 21.26 3.29 -1.91
N ARG A 165 22.16 3.55 -0.95
CA ARG A 165 23.61 3.48 -1.22
C ARG A 165 24.12 2.07 -1.49
N ALA A 166 23.47 1.05 -0.94
CA ALA A 166 23.78 -0.34 -1.20
C ALA A 166 23.24 -0.85 -2.55
N GLY A 167 22.53 -0.01 -3.32
CA GLY A 167 21.88 -0.40 -4.57
C GLY A 167 20.64 -1.28 -4.39
N ALA A 168 20.12 -1.38 -3.15
CA ALA A 168 18.98 -2.24 -2.82
C ALA A 168 17.61 -1.62 -3.15
N ILE A 169 17.56 -0.30 -3.39
CA ILE A 169 16.37 0.45 -3.80
C ILE A 169 16.82 1.56 -4.76
N GLY A 170 16.34 1.50 -6.00
CA GLY A 170 16.53 2.51 -7.06
C GLY A 170 15.32 3.40 -7.22
#